data_AF-A0A917ZZ41-F1
#
_entry.id   AF-A0A917ZZ41-F1
#
_cell.length_a   1.000
_cell.length_b   1.000
_cell.length_c   1.000
_cell.angle_alpha   90.00
_cell.angle_beta   90.00
_cell.angle_gamma   90.00
#
_symmetry.space_group_name_H-M   'P 1'
#
loop_
_entity.id
_entity.type
_entity.pdbx_description
1 polymer ?
#
loop_
_entity_poly.entity_id
_entity_poly.type
_entity_poly.pdbx_seq_one_letter_code
_entity_poly.pdbx_strand_id
1 'polypeptide(L)'
;MSEQAAASGEPVEVLAARSAYTQTFANPDGTFTLRQSSAPQRAQSSDGTWRSVDTTLERRADGSVAPRAAVADVRFSGGGSGDLIRLGDRSGHALSLDWGKDLPAPVLEGSSATYPDVLPDVDLRLTATAEGYQEVLVVKTAQAADNPQLARITLSAQGDGVSVVPGIGAGVRAVDDDGNTVFVGPSAQMWDSAGDTGTKTHLVRTSAMGQAGRDSPTPDGPSDDDHVHPADGPSGGDTVAELPGEGGPRRYLGGPRLRVAPRA
;
A
#
# COMPACT_ATOMS: atom_id res chain seq x y z
N MET A 1 35.09 -2.89 8.30
CA MET A 1 34.38 -1.59 8.23
C MET A 1 35.02 -0.56 9.14
N SER A 2 35.07 -0.76 10.47
CA SER A 2 35.75 0.19 11.38
C SER A 2 37.24 0.35 11.07
N GLU A 3 37.96 -0.74 10.77
CA GLU A 3 39.37 -0.67 10.31
C GLU A 3 39.52 0.06 8.98
N GLN A 4 38.51 -0.03 8.10
CA GLN A 4 38.53 0.63 6.80
C GLN A 4 38.25 2.14 6.93
N ALA A 5 37.31 2.53 7.79
CA ALA A 5 37.05 3.93 8.13
C ALA A 5 38.25 4.58 8.84
N ALA A 6 38.90 3.84 9.75
CA ALA A 6 40.13 4.30 10.40
C ALA A 6 41.28 4.45 9.39
N ALA A 7 41.40 3.54 8.42
CA ALA A 7 42.42 3.60 7.38
C ALA A 7 42.17 4.70 6.33
N SER A 8 40.90 4.97 5.97
CA SER A 8 40.55 6.00 4.98
C SER A 8 40.45 7.40 5.56
N GLY A 9 40.19 7.53 6.86
CA GLY A 9 39.86 8.81 7.50
C GLY A 9 38.47 9.33 7.15
N GLU A 10 37.63 8.53 6.48
CA GLU A 10 36.27 8.89 6.08
C GLU A 10 35.25 7.90 6.65
N PRO A 11 34.01 8.35 6.95
CA PRO A 11 32.93 7.43 7.36
C PRO A 11 32.64 6.38 6.29
N VAL A 12 32.61 5.11 6.68
CA VAL A 12 32.29 3.98 5.78
C VAL A 12 30.93 3.39 6.15
N GLU A 13 30.04 3.26 5.18
CA GLU A 13 28.71 2.69 5.42
C GLU A 13 28.78 1.19 5.73
N VAL A 14 28.05 0.78 6.76
CA VAL A 14 27.83 -0.62 7.14
C VAL A 14 26.63 -1.13 6.36
N LEU A 15 26.86 -1.59 5.13
CA LEU A 15 25.79 -2.03 4.20
C LEU A 15 24.88 -3.13 4.77
N ALA A 16 25.42 -4.02 5.61
CA ALA A 16 24.64 -5.09 6.26
C ALA A 16 23.58 -4.56 7.24
N ALA A 17 23.74 -3.33 7.73
CA ALA A 17 22.79 -2.65 8.62
C ALA A 17 21.88 -1.65 7.87
N ARG A 18 21.96 -1.60 6.54
CA ARG A 18 21.11 -0.75 5.71
C ARG A 18 19.69 -1.28 5.68
N SER A 19 18.72 -0.40 5.85
CA SER A 19 17.31 -0.67 5.60
C SER A 19 16.72 0.40 4.67
N ALA A 20 15.42 0.29 4.37
CA ALA A 20 14.69 1.33 3.64
C ALA A 20 14.67 2.68 4.38
N TYR A 21 14.83 2.66 5.71
CA TYR A 21 14.71 3.79 6.61
C TYR A 21 16.05 4.24 7.20
N THR A 22 17.06 3.37 7.20
CA THR A 22 18.29 3.56 7.98
C THR A 22 19.56 3.33 7.19
N GLN A 23 20.57 4.14 7.51
CA GLN A 23 21.97 3.93 7.10
C GLN A 23 22.86 4.06 8.32
N THR A 24 23.76 3.11 8.52
CA THR A 24 24.73 3.12 9.61
C THR A 24 26.13 3.33 9.05
N PHE A 25 26.91 4.24 9.61
CA PHE A 25 28.28 4.54 9.20
C PHE A 25 29.23 4.25 10.35
N ALA A 26 30.34 3.57 10.06
CA ALA A 26 31.48 3.45 10.96
C ALA A 26 32.37 4.68 10.77
N ASN A 27 32.65 5.40 11.85
CA ASN A 27 33.47 6.62 11.82
C ASN A 27 34.95 6.28 12.07
N PRO A 28 35.89 7.10 11.59
CA PRO A 28 37.33 6.88 11.79
C PRO A 28 37.78 6.84 13.27
N ASP A 29 37.02 7.49 14.16
CA ASP A 29 37.27 7.56 15.60
C ASP A 29 36.77 6.33 16.38
N GLY A 30 36.25 5.31 15.68
CA GLY A 30 35.70 4.09 16.28
C GLY A 30 34.24 4.20 16.72
N THR A 31 33.60 5.36 16.56
CA THR A 31 32.16 5.52 16.82
C THR A 31 31.30 5.10 15.61
N PHE A 32 29.97 5.08 15.80
CA PHE A 32 29.01 4.82 14.73
C PHE A 32 27.98 5.95 14.63
N THR A 33 27.59 6.28 13.41
CA THR A 33 26.50 7.22 13.12
C THR A 33 25.34 6.49 12.45
N LEU A 34 24.16 6.53 13.09
CA LEU A 34 22.90 6.09 12.51
C LEU A 34 22.16 7.29 11.91
N ARG A 35 21.82 7.21 10.63
CA ARG A 35 20.86 8.11 9.98
C ARG A 35 19.55 7.37 9.82
N GLN A 36 18.47 7.95 10.32
CA GLN A 36 17.12 7.40 10.24
C GLN A 36 16.18 8.43 9.62
N SER A 37 15.29 7.99 8.74
CA SER A 37 14.27 8.82 8.10
C SER A 37 12.87 8.42 8.59
N SER A 38 11.93 9.36 8.53
CA SER A 38 10.51 9.10 8.85
C SER A 38 9.77 8.38 7.71
N ALA A 39 10.27 8.48 6.47
CA ALA A 39 9.74 7.81 5.30
C ALA A 39 10.85 6.99 4.59
N PRO A 40 10.50 5.90 3.89
CA PRO A 40 11.47 5.11 3.14
C PRO A 40 12.23 5.95 2.11
N GLN A 41 13.55 5.88 2.13
CA GLN A 41 14.41 6.59 1.17
C GLN A 41 14.95 5.65 0.09
N ARG A 42 15.03 4.35 0.39
CA ARG A 42 15.56 3.35 -0.54
C ARG A 42 14.70 2.09 -0.56
N ALA A 43 14.65 1.46 -1.72
CA ALA A 43 14.04 0.16 -1.93
C ALA A 43 15.11 -0.86 -2.32
N GLN A 44 14.91 -2.11 -1.91
CA GLN A 44 15.77 -3.22 -2.31
C GLN A 44 15.06 -4.05 -3.37
N SER A 45 15.74 -4.27 -4.50
CA SER A 45 15.29 -5.16 -5.56
C SER A 45 15.45 -6.63 -5.16
N SER A 46 14.82 -7.54 -5.92
CA SER A 46 14.88 -8.99 -5.67
C SER A 46 16.29 -9.58 -5.77
N ASP A 47 17.20 -8.94 -6.50
CA ASP A 47 18.63 -9.28 -6.60
C ASP A 47 19.47 -8.74 -5.43
N GLY A 48 18.83 -8.07 -4.47
CA GLY A 48 19.49 -7.49 -3.30
C GLY A 48 20.07 -6.10 -3.53
N THR A 49 19.98 -5.54 -4.74
CA THR A 49 20.48 -4.19 -5.03
C THR A 49 19.58 -3.11 -4.44
N TRP A 50 20.19 -2.01 -3.99
CA TRP A 50 19.47 -0.88 -3.39
C TRP A 50 19.41 0.30 -4.35
N ARG A 51 18.22 0.89 -4.49
CA ARG A 51 17.96 2.08 -5.29
C ARG A 51 17.14 3.07 -4.48
N SER A 52 17.23 4.36 -4.81
CA SER A 52 16.33 5.36 -4.23
C SER A 52 14.89 4.98 -4.54
N VAL A 53 13.96 5.25 -3.61
CA VAL A 53 12.53 5.08 -3.86
C VAL A 53 12.13 5.93 -5.06
N ASP A 54 11.40 5.31 -5.99
CA ASP A 54 10.89 5.91 -7.22
C ASP A 54 9.59 5.20 -7.57
N THR A 55 8.48 5.80 -7.18
CA THR A 55 7.14 5.22 -7.35
C THR A 55 6.59 5.41 -8.76
N THR A 56 7.37 6.00 -9.68
CA THR A 56 6.96 6.15 -11.08
C THR A 56 6.66 4.79 -11.68
N LEU A 57 5.45 4.62 -12.20
CA LEU A 57 4.97 3.38 -12.78
C LEU A 57 5.53 3.19 -14.19
N GLU A 58 5.86 1.94 -14.50
CA GLU A 58 6.24 1.52 -15.83
C GLU A 58 5.66 0.16 -16.18
N ARG A 59 5.43 -0.06 -17.48
CA ARG A 59 5.02 -1.37 -17.99
C ARG A 59 6.22 -2.31 -17.96
N ARG A 60 6.02 -3.51 -17.44
CA ARG A 60 6.99 -4.60 -17.37
C ARG A 60 6.85 -5.50 -18.58
N ALA A 61 7.86 -6.35 -18.81
CA ALA A 61 7.91 -7.25 -19.96
C ALA A 61 6.80 -8.31 -19.95
N ASP A 62 6.26 -8.64 -18.77
CA ASP A 62 5.13 -9.56 -18.59
C ASP A 62 3.75 -8.88 -18.80
N GLY A 63 3.74 -7.58 -19.15
CA GLY A 63 2.53 -6.79 -19.37
C GLY A 63 1.97 -6.13 -18.09
N SER A 64 2.47 -6.47 -16.91
CA SER A 64 2.08 -5.79 -15.66
C SER A 64 2.60 -4.36 -15.59
N VAL A 65 2.06 -3.57 -14.67
CA VAL A 65 2.52 -2.21 -14.36
C VAL A 65 3.06 -2.19 -12.95
N ALA A 66 4.25 -1.65 -12.72
CA ALA A 66 4.84 -1.60 -11.37
C ALA A 66 5.74 -0.38 -11.18
N PRO A 67 5.90 0.13 -9.93
CA PRO A 67 6.79 1.24 -9.65
C PRO A 67 8.24 0.85 -9.92
N ARG A 68 9.07 1.77 -10.42
CA ARG A 68 10.49 1.52 -10.65
C ARG A 68 11.21 1.05 -9.39
N ALA A 69 10.92 1.66 -8.23
CA ALA A 69 11.38 1.26 -6.90
C ALA A 69 10.33 1.59 -5.84
N ALA A 70 9.83 0.56 -5.18
CA ALA A 70 9.09 0.68 -3.94
C ALA A 70 9.61 -0.37 -2.95
N VAL A 71 9.48 -0.08 -1.65
CA VAL A 71 9.74 -1.06 -0.58
C VAL A 71 8.75 -2.21 -0.66
N ALA A 72 7.48 -1.91 -0.95
CA ALA A 72 6.49 -2.93 -1.24
C ALA A 72 6.67 -3.50 -2.65
N ASP A 73 6.56 -4.82 -2.76
CA ASP A 73 6.40 -5.46 -4.06
C ASP A 73 4.93 -5.35 -4.48
N VAL A 74 4.60 -4.29 -5.23
CA VAL A 74 3.27 -4.06 -5.78
C VAL A 74 3.31 -4.08 -7.30
N ARG A 75 2.35 -4.79 -7.89
CA ARG A 75 2.11 -4.81 -9.34
C ARG A 75 0.63 -4.56 -9.60
N PHE A 76 0.34 -3.79 -10.63
CA PHE A 76 -1.00 -3.52 -11.13
C PHE A 76 -1.20 -4.22 -12.49
N SER A 77 -2.46 -4.48 -12.83
CA SER A 77 -2.84 -5.05 -14.11
C SER A 77 -2.37 -4.22 -15.32
N GLY A 78 -2.07 -4.90 -16.41
CA GLY A 78 -1.90 -4.26 -17.73
C GLY A 78 -3.23 -3.99 -18.45
N GLY A 79 -4.35 -4.45 -17.89
CA GLY A 79 -5.64 -4.63 -18.55
C GLY A 79 -5.94 -6.12 -18.84
N GLY A 80 -7.13 -6.41 -19.35
CA GLY A 80 -7.60 -7.77 -19.64
C GLY A 80 -8.14 -8.52 -18.42
N SER A 81 -8.09 -9.85 -18.45
CA SER A 81 -8.75 -10.74 -17.49
C SER A 81 -7.86 -11.21 -16.31
N GLY A 82 -6.75 -10.51 -16.05
CA GLY A 82 -5.82 -10.85 -14.96
C GLY A 82 -6.07 -10.04 -13.69
N ASP A 83 -5.38 -10.43 -12.61
CA ASP A 83 -5.45 -9.75 -11.31
C ASP A 83 -5.30 -8.22 -11.45
N LEU A 84 -6.15 -7.47 -10.74
CA LEU A 84 -6.07 -6.01 -10.66
C LEU A 84 -4.79 -5.57 -9.95
N ILE A 85 -4.50 -6.19 -8.81
CA ILE A 85 -3.36 -5.89 -7.95
C ILE A 85 -2.72 -7.19 -7.50
N ARG A 86 -1.39 -7.24 -7.51
CA ARG A 86 -0.62 -8.28 -6.85
C ARG A 86 0.38 -7.66 -5.89
N LEU A 87 0.29 -8.07 -4.63
CA LEU A 87 1.25 -7.76 -3.57
C LEU A 87 2.14 -8.97 -3.33
N GLY A 88 3.41 -8.72 -3.05
CA GLY A 88 4.37 -9.74 -2.66
C GLY A 88 5.21 -9.30 -1.47
N ASP A 89 5.90 -10.26 -0.86
CA ASP A 89 6.99 -10.00 0.07
C ASP A 89 8.27 -10.76 -0.34
N ARG A 90 9.35 -10.56 0.41
CA ARG A 90 10.64 -11.22 0.15
C ARG A 90 10.68 -12.69 0.61
N SER A 91 9.71 -13.10 1.43
CA SER A 91 9.59 -14.47 1.92
C SER A 91 8.84 -15.37 0.94
N GLY A 92 8.29 -14.80 -0.13
CA GLY A 92 7.57 -15.52 -1.19
C GLY A 92 6.05 -15.54 -0.99
N HIS A 93 5.54 -14.85 0.03
CA HIS A 93 4.10 -14.68 0.20
C HIS A 93 3.55 -13.72 -0.85
N ALA A 94 2.32 -13.97 -1.31
CA ALA A 94 1.65 -13.08 -2.23
C ALA A 94 0.15 -12.95 -1.93
N LEU A 95 -0.40 -11.79 -2.25
CA LEU A 95 -1.82 -11.50 -2.22
C LEU A 95 -2.24 -10.87 -3.55
N SER A 96 -3.12 -11.55 -4.28
CA SER A 96 -3.75 -11.04 -5.49
C SER A 96 -5.15 -10.56 -5.21
N LEU A 97 -5.53 -9.43 -5.81
CA LEU A 97 -6.88 -8.87 -5.80
C LEU A 97 -7.38 -8.80 -7.23
N ASP A 98 -8.58 -9.34 -7.45
CA ASP A 98 -9.25 -9.40 -8.75
C ASP A 98 -10.50 -8.53 -8.76
N TRP A 99 -10.72 -7.85 -9.88
CA TRP A 99 -11.84 -6.94 -10.09
C TRP A 99 -13.13 -7.66 -10.52
N GLY A 100 -13.05 -8.93 -10.90
CA GLY A 100 -14.18 -9.78 -11.29
C GLY A 100 -14.66 -9.60 -12.73
N LYS A 101 -14.00 -8.73 -13.52
CA LYS A 101 -14.27 -8.49 -14.94
C LYS A 101 -13.02 -8.00 -15.65
N ASP A 102 -13.06 -8.06 -16.97
CA ASP A 102 -11.98 -7.55 -17.81
C ASP A 102 -11.73 -6.06 -17.54
N LEU A 103 -10.46 -5.74 -17.33
CA LEU A 103 -9.99 -4.39 -17.09
C LEU A 103 -9.61 -3.71 -18.41
N PRO A 104 -9.91 -2.41 -18.57
CA PRO A 104 -9.33 -1.62 -19.65
C PRO A 104 -7.81 -1.53 -19.47
N ALA A 105 -7.08 -1.19 -20.53
CA ALA A 105 -5.67 -0.86 -20.39
C ALA A 105 -5.53 0.46 -19.59
N PRO A 106 -4.62 0.53 -18.59
CA PRO A 106 -4.49 1.74 -17.79
C PRO A 106 -3.71 2.84 -18.52
N VAL A 107 -4.08 4.08 -18.25
CA VAL A 107 -3.28 5.28 -18.55
C VAL A 107 -2.34 5.54 -17.38
N LEU A 108 -1.04 5.73 -17.66
CA LEU A 108 -0.01 5.89 -16.63
C LEU A 108 0.44 7.34 -16.54
N GLU A 109 0.43 7.89 -15.32
CA GLU A 109 0.91 9.23 -15.01
C GLU A 109 1.67 9.22 -13.69
N GLY A 110 2.99 9.40 -13.73
CA GLY A 110 3.82 9.34 -12.53
C GLY A 110 3.63 8.01 -11.78
N SER A 111 3.17 8.06 -10.54
CA SER A 111 2.88 6.89 -9.71
C SER A 111 1.46 6.32 -9.87
N SER A 112 0.65 6.86 -10.77
CA SER A 112 -0.77 6.51 -10.91
C SER A 112 -1.06 5.74 -12.19
N ALA A 113 -1.93 4.73 -12.06
CA ALA A 113 -2.52 3.95 -13.14
C ALA A 113 -4.04 4.15 -13.10
N THR A 114 -4.59 4.77 -14.14
CA THR A 114 -6.03 5.03 -14.27
C THR A 114 -6.64 4.07 -15.27
N TYR A 115 -7.59 3.27 -14.81
CA TYR A 115 -8.39 2.35 -15.61
C TYR A 115 -9.71 3.04 -15.97
N PRO A 116 -9.89 3.47 -17.23
CA PRO A 116 -11.04 4.27 -17.61
C PRO A 116 -12.32 3.44 -17.72
N ASP A 117 -13.43 3.95 -17.20
CA ASP A 117 -14.76 3.38 -17.38
C ASP A 117 -14.84 1.91 -16.94
N VAL A 118 -14.18 1.59 -15.82
CA VAL A 118 -14.31 0.26 -15.21
C VAL A 118 -15.76 -0.03 -14.86
N LEU A 119 -16.54 0.98 -14.51
CA LEU A 119 -17.99 1.00 -14.56
C LEU A 119 -18.39 2.18 -15.48
N PRO A 120 -19.62 2.20 -16.02
CA PRO A 120 -20.07 3.34 -16.83
C PRO A 120 -19.84 4.67 -16.10
N ASP A 121 -19.04 5.56 -16.72
CA ASP A 121 -18.65 6.87 -16.19
C ASP A 121 -17.92 6.85 -14.83
N VAL A 122 -17.25 5.74 -14.49
CA VAL A 122 -16.43 5.60 -13.27
C VAL A 122 -15.07 5.02 -13.61
N ASP A 123 -14.02 5.74 -13.26
CA ASP A 123 -12.64 5.27 -13.39
C ASP A 123 -12.15 4.63 -12.10
N LEU A 124 -11.21 3.70 -12.21
CA LEU A 124 -10.44 3.18 -11.08
C LEU A 124 -9.02 3.73 -11.17
N ARG A 125 -8.60 4.51 -10.18
CA ARG A 125 -7.24 5.03 -10.07
C ARG A 125 -6.49 4.31 -8.98
N LEU A 126 -5.44 3.59 -9.37
CA LEU A 126 -4.47 3.01 -8.45
C LEU A 126 -3.24 3.90 -8.38
N THR A 127 -2.75 4.19 -7.18
CA THR A 127 -1.53 4.97 -6.97
C THR A 127 -0.52 4.16 -6.18
N ALA A 128 0.65 3.92 -6.75
CA ALA A 128 1.74 3.25 -6.05
C ALA A 128 2.37 4.20 -5.02
N THR A 129 2.65 3.66 -3.84
CA THR A 129 3.40 4.35 -2.79
C THR A 129 4.69 3.59 -2.51
N ALA A 130 5.58 4.15 -1.70
CA ALA A 130 6.78 3.45 -1.30
C ALA A 130 6.48 2.11 -0.59
N GLU A 131 5.35 2.00 0.10
CA GLU A 131 5.04 0.88 0.99
C GLU A 131 3.78 0.09 0.60
N GLY A 132 3.22 0.37 -0.58
CA GLY A 132 2.06 -0.35 -1.09
C GLY A 132 1.33 0.48 -2.13
N TYR A 133 0.01 0.64 -1.96
CA TYR A 133 -0.80 1.39 -2.91
C TYR A 133 -2.01 2.07 -2.26
N GLN A 134 -2.63 2.92 -3.05
CA GLN A 134 -3.91 3.56 -2.79
C GLN A 134 -4.87 3.25 -3.93
N GLU A 135 -6.14 3.08 -3.59
CA GLU A 135 -7.22 2.83 -4.54
C GLU A 135 -8.29 3.90 -4.40
N VAL A 136 -8.73 4.45 -5.54
CA VAL A 136 -9.80 5.44 -5.62
C VAL A 136 -10.70 5.13 -6.83
N LEU A 137 -12.01 5.10 -6.63
CA LEU A 137 -12.99 5.15 -7.72
C LEU A 137 -13.38 6.61 -7.97
N VAL A 138 -13.22 7.07 -9.21
CA VAL A 138 -13.53 8.44 -9.62
C VAL A 138 -14.82 8.43 -10.42
N VAL A 139 -15.88 8.95 -9.82
CA VAL A 139 -17.21 9.05 -10.43
C VAL A 139 -17.28 10.36 -11.24
N LYS A 140 -17.44 10.26 -12.57
CA LYS A 140 -17.35 11.42 -13.47
C LYS A 140 -18.63 12.24 -13.54
N THR A 141 -19.78 11.62 -13.25
CA THR A 141 -21.10 12.24 -13.41
C THR A 141 -22.00 11.95 -12.22
N ALA A 142 -22.96 12.84 -11.95
CA ALA A 142 -23.94 12.63 -10.88
C ALA A 142 -24.79 11.37 -11.12
N GLN A 143 -25.12 11.08 -12.38
CA GLN A 143 -25.86 9.88 -12.78
C GLN A 143 -25.09 8.60 -12.48
N ALA A 144 -23.76 8.61 -12.62
CA ALA A 144 -22.92 7.48 -12.28
C ALA A 144 -22.85 7.24 -10.77
N ALA A 145 -23.01 8.27 -9.95
CA ALA A 145 -23.06 8.14 -8.49
C ALA A 145 -24.28 7.31 -8.03
N ASP A 146 -25.37 7.33 -8.79
CA ASP A 146 -26.56 6.51 -8.55
C ASP A 146 -26.40 5.04 -9.01
N ASN A 147 -25.23 4.65 -9.53
CA ASN A 147 -24.99 3.28 -9.97
C ASN A 147 -25.02 2.32 -8.76
N PRO A 148 -25.95 1.35 -8.71
CA PRO A 148 -26.08 0.44 -7.58
C PRO A 148 -24.84 -0.44 -7.35
N GLN A 149 -23.97 -0.59 -8.35
CA GLN A 149 -22.70 -1.30 -8.21
C GLN A 149 -21.70 -0.56 -7.32
N LEU A 150 -21.80 0.77 -7.19
CA LEU A 150 -20.95 1.57 -6.29
C LEU A 150 -21.32 1.39 -4.81
N ALA A 151 -22.57 0.99 -4.52
CA ALA A 151 -22.99 0.70 -3.15
C ALA A 151 -22.25 -0.50 -2.54
N ARG A 152 -21.72 -1.39 -3.40
CA ARG A 152 -20.92 -2.53 -2.96
C ARG A 152 -19.90 -2.95 -4.01
N ILE A 153 -18.67 -2.49 -3.82
CA ILE A 153 -17.51 -2.97 -4.57
C ILE A 153 -16.99 -4.25 -3.93
N THR A 154 -16.83 -5.30 -4.74
CA THR A 154 -16.30 -6.58 -4.29
C THR A 154 -15.03 -6.89 -5.07
N LEU A 155 -13.92 -7.00 -4.35
CA LEU A 155 -12.66 -7.54 -4.88
C LEU A 155 -12.53 -8.99 -4.42
N SER A 156 -12.20 -9.89 -5.34
CA SER A 156 -11.89 -11.27 -4.98
C SER A 156 -10.42 -11.34 -4.59
N ALA A 157 -10.13 -11.91 -3.42
CA ALA A 157 -8.75 -12.01 -2.93
C ALA A 157 -8.26 -13.46 -2.99
N GLN A 158 -7.04 -13.65 -3.49
CA GLN A 158 -6.35 -14.93 -3.54
C GLN A 158 -4.98 -14.79 -2.87
N GLY A 159 -4.73 -15.61 -1.85
CA GLY A 159 -3.43 -15.68 -1.18
C GLY A 159 -2.57 -16.82 -1.72
N ASP A 160 -1.26 -16.60 -1.73
CA ASP A 160 -0.21 -17.63 -1.85
C ASP A 160 0.69 -17.55 -0.61
N GLY A 161 0.74 -18.64 0.15
CA GLY A 161 1.37 -18.67 1.47
C GLY A 161 0.70 -17.81 2.55
N VAL A 162 -0.48 -17.24 2.28
CA VAL A 162 -1.25 -16.44 3.24
C VAL A 162 -2.74 -16.74 3.18
N SER A 163 -3.40 -16.55 4.33
CA SER A 163 -4.86 -16.62 4.47
C SER A 163 -5.44 -15.24 4.75
N VAL A 164 -6.47 -14.84 4.00
CA VAL A 164 -7.17 -13.56 4.23
C VAL A 164 -8.18 -13.71 5.36
N VAL A 165 -8.06 -12.84 6.36
CA VAL A 165 -8.89 -12.83 7.57
C VAL A 165 -9.41 -11.41 7.86
N PRO A 166 -10.52 -11.27 8.62
CA PRO A 166 -11.02 -9.96 9.02
C PRO A 166 -9.98 -9.11 9.78
N GLY A 167 -9.92 -7.83 9.43
CA GLY A 167 -9.11 -6.79 10.07
C GLY A 167 -9.74 -6.19 11.31
N ILE A 168 -9.13 -5.13 11.82
CA ILE A 168 -9.79 -4.22 12.76
C ILE A 168 -10.80 -3.39 11.96
N GLY A 169 -12.01 -3.19 12.49
CA GLY A 169 -13.09 -2.53 11.76
C GLY A 169 -13.57 -3.37 10.57
N ALA A 170 -13.89 -2.71 9.45
CA ALA A 170 -14.22 -3.33 8.18
C ALA A 170 -12.98 -3.63 7.30
N GLY A 171 -11.77 -3.52 7.86
CA GLY A 171 -10.52 -3.81 7.15
C GLY A 171 -10.25 -5.31 6.96
N VAL A 172 -9.14 -5.62 6.30
CA VAL A 172 -8.69 -7.00 6.02
C VAL A 172 -7.22 -7.18 6.39
N ARG A 173 -6.85 -8.41 6.74
CA ARG A 173 -5.46 -8.82 6.95
C ARG A 173 -5.19 -10.09 6.19
N ALA A 174 -3.97 -10.29 5.76
CA ALA A 174 -3.50 -11.58 5.28
C ALA A 174 -2.41 -12.08 6.24
N VAL A 175 -2.58 -13.29 6.73
CA VAL A 175 -1.70 -13.93 7.72
C VAL A 175 -1.00 -15.14 7.14
N ASP A 176 0.25 -15.38 7.52
CA ASP A 176 0.97 -16.61 7.18
C ASP A 176 0.49 -17.82 8.01
N ASP A 177 1.08 -18.99 7.76
CA ASP A 177 0.74 -20.24 8.46
C ASP A 177 1.05 -20.19 9.97
N ASP A 178 1.98 -19.33 10.38
CA ASP A 178 2.34 -19.09 11.78
C ASP A 178 1.40 -18.07 12.46
N GLY A 179 0.48 -17.46 11.71
CA GLY A 179 -0.47 -16.46 12.16
C GLY A 179 0.09 -15.03 12.22
N ASN A 180 1.30 -14.79 11.69
CA ASN A 180 1.85 -13.45 11.58
C ASN A 180 1.15 -12.67 10.47
N THR A 181 0.91 -11.38 10.70
CA THR A 181 0.30 -10.53 9.68
C THR A 181 1.35 -10.11 8.63
N VAL A 182 1.10 -10.46 7.37
CA VAL A 182 1.98 -10.15 6.23
C VAL A 182 1.48 -8.94 5.44
N PHE A 183 0.16 -8.84 5.23
CA PHE A 183 -0.47 -7.70 4.54
C PHE A 183 -1.64 -7.15 5.36
N VAL A 184 -1.83 -5.83 5.31
CA VAL A 184 -2.96 -5.13 5.95
C VAL A 184 -3.61 -4.18 4.97
N GLY A 185 -4.93 -4.31 4.83
CA GLY A 185 -5.80 -3.34 4.16
C GLY A 185 -6.72 -2.66 5.18
N PRO A 186 -6.82 -1.33 5.19
CA PRO A 186 -7.71 -0.64 6.12
C PRO A 186 -9.17 -0.76 5.65
N SER A 187 -10.10 -0.26 6.47
CA SER A 187 -11.52 -0.19 6.10
C SER A 187 -11.72 0.68 4.86
N ALA A 188 -12.61 0.26 3.95
CA ALA A 188 -13.05 1.10 2.84
C ALA A 188 -13.89 2.28 3.37
N GLN A 189 -13.62 3.47 2.85
CA GLN A 189 -14.33 4.70 3.20
C GLN A 189 -14.82 5.39 1.92
N MET A 190 -15.97 6.05 1.99
CA MET A 190 -16.52 6.83 0.88
C MET A 190 -16.66 8.29 1.30
N TRP A 191 -16.38 9.19 0.35
CA TRP A 191 -16.36 10.63 0.57
C TRP A 191 -17.05 11.35 -0.59
N ASP A 192 -17.68 12.49 -0.27
CA ASP A 192 -18.22 13.43 -1.24
C ASP A 192 -17.33 14.67 -1.22
N SER A 193 -16.74 15.03 -2.36
CA SER A 193 -15.71 16.08 -2.47
C SER A 193 -16.28 17.50 -2.49
N ALA A 194 -17.45 17.71 -1.88
CA ALA A 194 -18.11 19.01 -1.73
C ALA A 194 -17.78 19.65 -0.36
N GLY A 195 -16.51 19.99 -0.06
CA GLY A 195 -16.15 20.77 1.15
C GLY A 195 -14.66 20.82 1.52
N ASP A 196 -14.28 21.85 2.29
CA ASP A 196 -12.93 22.45 2.52
C ASP A 196 -11.90 21.63 3.37
N THR A 197 -10.62 22.04 3.31
CA THR A 197 -9.35 21.33 3.62
C THR A 197 -9.21 20.52 4.93
N GLY A 198 -8.74 19.25 4.80
CA GLY A 198 -8.36 18.37 5.92
C GLY A 198 -8.22 16.87 5.57
N THR A 199 -7.00 16.43 5.23
CA THR A 199 -6.71 15.14 4.56
C THR A 199 -6.67 13.90 5.48
N LYS A 200 -7.20 12.74 5.04
CA LYS A 200 -6.81 11.40 5.53
C LYS A 200 -6.68 10.35 4.41
N THR A 201 -5.64 9.52 4.48
CA THR A 201 -5.05 8.74 3.38
C THR A 201 -5.33 7.23 3.50
N HIS A 202 -5.84 6.58 2.43
CA HIS A 202 -5.97 5.12 2.33
C HIS A 202 -4.62 4.50 1.91
N LEU A 203 -4.06 3.60 2.71
CA LEU A 203 -2.82 2.87 2.42
C LEU A 203 -2.99 1.39 2.76
N VAL A 204 -2.95 0.52 1.76
CA VAL A 204 -2.70 -0.92 1.98
C VAL A 204 -1.19 -1.09 2.02
N ARG A 205 -0.66 -1.65 3.12
CA ARG A 205 0.80 -1.76 3.34
C ARG A 205 1.20 -3.21 3.61
N THR A 206 2.41 -3.56 3.21
CA THR A 206 3.11 -4.76 3.70
C THR A 206 3.53 -4.54 5.15
N SER A 207 3.16 -5.41 6.08
CA SER A 207 3.64 -5.32 7.46
C SER A 207 5.10 -5.78 7.51
N ALA A 208 6.02 -4.85 7.74
CA ALA A 208 7.41 -5.18 7.99
C ALA A 208 7.52 -5.87 9.36
N MET A 209 7.75 -7.19 9.39
CA MET A 209 8.09 -7.89 10.62
C MET A 209 9.57 -7.65 10.95
N GLY A 210 9.82 -6.92 12.03
CA GLY A 210 11.15 -6.80 12.64
C GLY A 210 11.43 -5.49 13.36
N GLN A 211 10.90 -5.32 14.58
CA GLN A 211 11.64 -4.68 15.67
C GLN A 211 11.07 -5.09 17.04
N ALA A 212 11.89 -5.82 17.80
CA ALA A 212 11.67 -6.11 19.20
C ALA A 212 12.08 -4.89 20.05
N GLY A 213 11.11 -4.38 20.82
CA GLY A 213 11.30 -3.71 22.10
C GLY A 213 11.92 -2.32 22.13
N ARG A 214 11.12 -1.31 22.47
CA ARG A 214 11.04 -0.72 23.81
C ARG A 214 10.11 0.50 23.78
N ASP A 215 9.31 0.62 24.82
CA ASP A 215 8.58 1.83 25.18
C ASP A 215 9.48 3.07 25.05
N SER A 216 8.97 4.13 24.44
CA SER A 216 9.45 5.49 24.68
C SER A 216 8.33 6.51 24.44
N PRO A 217 8.33 7.60 25.21
CA PRO A 217 7.18 8.47 25.44
C PRO A 217 7.00 9.50 24.32
N THR A 218 5.80 10.05 24.25
CA THR A 218 5.43 11.22 23.44
C THR A 218 6.29 12.45 23.77
N PRO A 219 6.62 13.25 22.75
CA PRO A 219 6.72 14.69 22.92
C PRO A 219 5.75 15.43 21.98
N ASP A 220 5.02 16.37 22.58
CA ASP A 220 4.26 17.45 21.94
C ASP A 220 5.18 18.47 21.24
N GLY A 221 4.71 19.05 20.12
CA GLY A 221 5.03 20.42 19.71
C GLY A 221 5.71 20.63 18.35
N PRO A 222 5.44 21.76 17.65
CA PRO A 222 5.21 21.79 16.21
C PRO A 222 6.38 22.35 15.37
N SER A 223 6.39 22.09 14.06
CA SER A 223 7.12 22.90 13.08
C SER A 223 6.42 22.84 11.73
N ASP A 224 5.93 24.01 11.32
CA ASP A 224 5.55 24.36 9.95
C ASP A 224 6.79 24.31 9.05
N ASP A 225 6.64 23.80 7.82
CA ASP A 225 7.09 24.52 6.63
C ASP A 225 6.56 23.85 5.34
N ASP A 226 5.95 24.71 4.54
CA ASP A 226 5.34 24.50 3.23
C ASP A 226 6.30 23.91 2.20
N HIS A 227 5.90 22.84 1.50
CA HIS A 227 6.21 22.63 0.07
C HIS A 227 5.06 21.88 -0.62
N VAL A 228 4.48 22.52 -1.64
CA VAL A 228 3.30 22.10 -2.42
C VAL A 228 3.71 21.34 -3.70
N HIS A 229 2.94 20.30 -4.07
CA HIS A 229 2.46 19.90 -5.44
C HIS A 229 2.31 18.36 -5.64
N PRO A 230 1.39 17.85 -6.50
CA PRO A 230 -0.02 17.53 -6.14
C PRO A 230 -0.50 16.13 -6.61
N ALA A 231 -1.57 15.58 -6.02
CA ALA A 231 -2.57 14.69 -6.63
C ALA A 231 -3.53 14.18 -5.54
N ASP A 232 -4.42 15.07 -5.10
CA ASP A 232 -5.15 14.94 -3.84
C ASP A 232 -6.31 13.92 -3.87
N GLY A 233 -6.50 13.28 -2.71
CA GLY A 233 -7.71 12.58 -2.30
C GLY A 233 -8.57 13.47 -1.38
N PRO A 234 -9.54 12.90 -0.66
CA PRO A 234 -10.57 13.65 0.08
C PRO A 234 -10.01 14.57 1.17
N SER A 235 -10.72 15.68 1.37
CA SER A 235 -10.37 16.72 2.34
C SER A 235 -11.37 16.77 3.51
N GLY A 236 -11.19 17.71 4.44
CA GLY A 236 -11.72 17.66 5.80
C GLY A 236 -13.17 18.11 5.94
N GLY A 237 -13.74 18.61 4.85
CA GLY A 237 -15.13 18.93 4.68
C GLY A 237 -15.91 17.82 4.01
N ASP A 238 -15.24 16.71 3.65
CA ASP A 238 -15.89 15.57 3.03
C ASP A 238 -16.71 14.83 4.09
N THR A 239 -17.99 14.61 3.79
CA THR A 239 -18.79 13.66 4.58
C THR A 239 -18.21 12.27 4.39
N VAL A 240 -17.42 11.83 5.37
CA VAL A 240 -16.89 10.47 5.41
C VAL A 240 -18.00 9.55 5.93
N ALA A 241 -18.57 8.75 5.04
CA ALA A 241 -19.38 7.61 5.43
C ALA A 241 -18.47 6.39 5.55
N GLU A 242 -18.37 5.83 6.76
CA GLU A 242 -17.87 4.47 6.93
C GLU A 242 -18.91 3.53 6.30
N LEU A 243 -18.49 2.67 5.37
CA LEU A 243 -19.40 1.65 4.84
C LEU A 243 -19.84 0.76 6.01
N PRO A 244 -21.14 0.53 6.25
CA PRO A 244 -21.58 -0.17 7.44
C PRO A 244 -21.09 -1.62 7.44
N GLY A 245 -20.14 -1.91 8.33
CA GLY A 245 -19.86 -3.24 8.84
C GLY A 245 -20.73 -3.51 10.06
N GLU A 246 -21.67 -4.45 9.97
CA GLU A 246 -22.65 -4.69 11.04
C GLU A 246 -21.99 -5.21 12.33
N GLY A 247 -22.10 -4.43 13.41
CA GLY A 247 -21.74 -4.77 14.78
C GLY A 247 -22.90 -4.58 15.76
N GLY A 248 -23.88 -5.50 15.76
CA GLY A 248 -24.79 -5.86 16.87
C GLY A 248 -26.09 -5.04 17.09
N PRO A 249 -27.08 -5.50 17.91
CA PRO A 249 -27.25 -6.80 18.57
C PRO A 249 -28.59 -7.55 18.24
N ARG A 250 -28.50 -8.90 18.16
CA ARG A 250 -29.55 -9.94 18.31
C ARG A 250 -30.86 -9.84 17.49
N ARG A 251 -30.95 -10.68 16.45
CA ARG A 251 -31.69 -11.97 16.41
C ARG A 251 -31.35 -12.71 15.11
N TYR A 252 -31.02 -13.98 15.24
CA TYR A 252 -30.67 -14.90 14.15
C TYR A 252 -31.72 -14.89 13.03
N LEU A 253 -31.25 -14.72 11.78
CA LEU A 253 -31.68 -15.45 10.58
C LEU A 253 -30.64 -15.19 9.46
N GLY A 254 -29.71 -16.13 9.28
CA GLY A 254 -28.93 -16.34 8.04
C GLY A 254 -27.96 -15.25 7.57
N GLY A 255 -26.74 -15.21 8.14
CA GLY A 255 -25.59 -14.42 7.65
C GLY A 255 -24.57 -15.24 6.84
N PRO A 256 -23.61 -14.58 6.16
CA PRO A 256 -23.06 -15.00 4.87
C PRO A 256 -22.02 -16.13 4.95
N ARG A 257 -22.06 -17.01 3.95
CA ARG A 257 -21.05 -18.03 3.71
C ARG A 257 -20.02 -17.49 2.71
N LEU A 258 -18.79 -17.29 3.17
CA LEU A 258 -17.63 -17.19 2.29
C LEU A 258 -17.45 -18.58 1.64
N ARG A 259 -17.65 -18.67 0.33
CA ARG A 259 -17.40 -19.93 -0.40
C ARG A 259 -15.94 -19.94 -0.85
N VAL A 260 -15.08 -20.51 -0.02
CA VAL A 260 -13.73 -20.92 -0.44
C VAL A 260 -13.91 -22.08 -1.42
N ALA A 261 -13.50 -21.90 -2.68
CA ALA A 261 -13.47 -22.98 -3.63
C ALA A 261 -12.34 -23.96 -3.25
N PRO A 262 -12.59 -25.28 -3.13
CA PRO A 262 -11.52 -26.25 -2.95
C PRO A 262 -10.73 -26.41 -4.25
N ARG A 263 -9.40 -26.59 -4.12
CA ARG A 263 -8.49 -26.92 -5.22
C ARG A 263 -9.00 -28.15 -6.00
N ALA A 264 -8.88 -28.09 -7.32
CA ALA A 264 -8.92 -29.26 -8.20
C ALA A 264 -7.56 -29.98 -8.18
#